data_AF-A0A2D8JZ64-F1
#
_entry.id   AF-A0A2D8JZ64-F1
#
_cell.length_a   1.000
_cell.length_b   1.000
_cell.length_c   1.000
_cell.angle_alpha   90.00
_cell.angle_beta   90.00
_cell.angle_gamma   90.00
#
_symmetry.space_group_name_H-M   'P 1'
#
loop_
_entity.id
_entity.type
_entity.pdbx_description
1 polymer ?
#
loop_
_entity_poly.entity_id
_entity_poly.type
_entity_poly.pdbx_seq_one_letter_code
_entity_poly.pdbx_strand_id
1 'polypeptide(L)'
;MVLITQASRYRKGAARAPGRIVLTNLNRGDYLYSRPGIIGGNYDDHRSFNSDKPQHRCQSRASARHGEALAAPQHPHGRGESGRTGGPEALYDALCQEFAQLALNAVVDDGMKDGAEIGPIQNKQQYEKVLGFIEGARKDGSIIAGGRAIPRDGYFIQPTIVRDIPDDAPLVREEQFGPVLPVLAYDTIDDMIDRVNNSEFGLGGTIWTNDPDRGLEIALRIQSGIIWVNKHLDAPYDTPYGGAKQSGIGRESGIEGMKEFTQSKIISIAKKAAA
;
A
#
# COMPACT_ATOMS: atom_id res chain seq x y z
N MET A 1 3.17 10.91 -9.70
CA MET A 1 3.68 9.62 -9.18
C MET A 1 3.10 9.44 -7.78
N VAL A 2 2.89 8.24 -7.28
CA VAL A 2 2.49 8.05 -5.86
C VAL A 2 3.32 6.90 -5.34
N LEU A 3 4.01 7.10 -4.22
CA LEU A 3 4.70 6.01 -3.55
C LEU A 3 3.95 5.64 -2.27
N ILE A 4 3.80 4.37 -2.00
CA ILE A 4 3.19 3.86 -0.76
C ILE A 4 4.25 2.98 -0.10
N THR A 5 4.75 3.31 1.09
CA THR A 5 5.81 2.53 1.77
C THR A 5 5.55 2.39 3.26
N GLN A 6 6.05 1.33 3.88
CA GLN A 6 6.03 1.21 5.33
C GLN A 6 7.07 2.09 6.01
N ALA A 7 6.60 3.03 6.86
CA ALA A 7 7.29 3.89 7.84
C ALA A 7 8.60 4.59 7.41
N SER A 8 8.79 5.87 7.77
CA SER A 8 10.01 6.63 7.41
C SER A 8 10.52 7.50 8.56
N ARG A 9 11.84 7.64 8.70
CA ARG A 9 12.58 8.42 9.71
C ARG A 9 13.35 9.59 9.09
N TYR A 10 12.75 10.55 8.39
CA TYR A 10 13.53 11.69 7.86
C TYR A 10 13.90 12.76 8.90
N ARG A 11 14.99 13.51 8.64
CA ARG A 11 15.39 14.71 9.42
C ARG A 11 16.05 15.74 8.50
N LYS A 12 15.33 16.80 8.12
CA LYS A 12 15.92 18.12 7.82
C LYS A 12 14.88 19.24 7.80
N GLY A 13 15.22 20.37 8.42
CA GLY A 13 14.46 21.60 8.38
C GLY A 13 14.93 22.52 7.26
N ALA A 14 14.00 22.95 6.41
CA ALA A 14 14.01 24.21 5.66
C ALA A 14 12.66 24.41 4.95
N ALA A 15 12.33 25.67 4.66
CA ALA A 15 11.04 26.18 4.19
C ALA A 15 10.53 25.57 2.86
N ARG A 16 9.19 25.44 2.77
CA ARG A 16 8.43 24.78 1.69
C ARG A 16 7.98 25.75 0.58
N ALA A 17 8.15 25.35 -0.68
CA ALA A 17 7.48 25.89 -1.90
C ALA A 17 7.45 24.77 -3.00
N PRO A 18 6.48 24.74 -3.93
CA PRO A 18 5.75 23.51 -4.23
C PRO A 18 6.20 22.72 -5.48
N GLY A 19 6.24 21.39 -5.32
CA GLY A 19 6.16 20.39 -6.39
C GLY A 19 5.57 19.08 -5.87
N ARG A 20 4.43 19.12 -5.16
CA ARG A 20 3.97 18.01 -4.30
C ARG A 20 3.52 16.75 -5.04
N ILE A 21 4.27 15.67 -4.89
CA ILE A 21 3.86 14.32 -5.27
C ILE A 21 3.60 13.51 -3.97
N VAL A 22 2.83 12.42 -4.00
CA VAL A 22 2.28 11.80 -2.78
C VAL A 22 3.07 10.57 -2.31
N LEU A 23 3.41 10.53 -1.03
CA LEU A 23 3.91 9.37 -0.29
C LEU A 23 2.86 8.97 0.76
N THR A 24 2.45 7.69 0.83
CA THR A 24 1.57 7.19 1.89
C THR A 24 2.20 6.02 2.64
N ASN A 25 1.77 5.80 3.88
CA ASN A 25 2.26 4.72 4.73
C ASN A 25 1.14 3.71 5.03
N LEU A 26 1.03 2.63 4.23
CA LEU A 26 0.01 1.59 4.39
C LEU A 26 0.60 0.34 5.07
N ASN A 27 -0.12 -0.22 6.05
CA ASN A 27 0.36 -1.28 6.94
C ASN A 27 -0.28 -2.64 6.67
N ARG A 28 0.44 -3.71 7.04
CA ARG A 28 0.03 -5.13 6.98
C ARG A 28 -1.29 -5.44 7.70
N GLY A 29 -1.74 -4.57 8.61
CA GLY A 29 -2.99 -4.71 9.37
C GLY A 29 -4.28 -4.44 8.57
N ASP A 30 -4.20 -3.71 7.44
CA ASP A 30 -5.36 -3.45 6.58
C ASP A 30 -5.76 -4.70 5.74
N TYR A 31 -4.94 -5.75 5.79
CA TYR A 31 -4.97 -6.91 4.89
C TYR A 31 -5.93 -8.00 5.34
N LEU A 32 -6.41 -7.95 6.59
CA LEU A 32 -7.31 -8.96 7.14
C LEU A 32 -8.78 -8.57 7.08
N TYR A 33 -9.11 -7.36 6.61
CA TYR A 33 -10.48 -6.84 6.68
C TYR A 33 -11.11 -6.41 5.35
N SER A 34 -10.35 -6.01 4.33
CA SER A 34 -10.94 -5.60 3.07
C SER A 34 -11.14 -6.76 2.09
N ARG A 35 -12.40 -7.02 1.69
CA ARG A 35 -12.71 -7.79 0.47
C ARG A 35 -12.03 -7.13 -0.75
N PRO A 36 -11.69 -7.91 -1.81
CA PRO A 36 -11.04 -7.40 -3.01
C PRO A 36 -11.96 -6.37 -3.68
N GLY A 37 -11.60 -5.10 -3.64
CA GLY A 37 -12.39 -4.04 -4.26
C GLY A 37 -11.96 -2.62 -3.94
N ILE A 38 -11.27 -2.38 -2.82
CA ILE A 38 -10.91 -1.01 -2.41
C ILE A 38 -9.58 -0.55 -3.05
N ILE A 39 -8.62 -1.46 -3.32
CA ILE A 39 -7.37 -1.15 -4.07
C ILE A 39 -6.87 -2.38 -4.86
N GLY A 40 -7.77 -3.18 -5.43
CA GLY A 40 -7.40 -4.42 -6.14
C GLY A 40 -8.00 -4.44 -7.54
N GLY A 41 -7.13 -4.28 -8.56
CA GLY A 41 -7.50 -4.57 -9.94
C GLY A 41 -7.85 -6.04 -10.12
N ASN A 42 -8.80 -6.31 -11.02
CA ASN A 42 -9.28 -7.64 -11.35
C ASN A 42 -8.13 -8.62 -11.63
N TYR A 43 -8.14 -9.76 -10.94
CA TYR A 43 -7.40 -10.95 -11.36
C TYR A 43 -8.04 -11.49 -12.65
N ASP A 44 -7.45 -11.17 -13.80
CA ASP A 44 -7.70 -11.94 -15.02
C ASP A 44 -6.75 -13.15 -15.02
N ASP A 45 -7.37 -14.31 -14.87
CA ASP A 45 -6.79 -15.65 -14.85
C ASP A 45 -6.10 -15.94 -16.21
N HIS A 46 -4.78 -15.75 -16.30
CA HIS A 46 -3.99 -16.26 -17.42
C HIS A 46 -3.88 -17.79 -17.33
N ARG A 47 -4.97 -18.49 -17.65
CA ARG A 47 -4.91 -19.90 -18.02
C ARG A 47 -4.41 -20.03 -19.45
N SER A 48 -3.14 -20.41 -19.55
CA SER A 48 -2.58 -21.08 -20.71
C SER A 48 -3.52 -22.17 -21.23
N PHE A 49 -3.78 -22.09 -22.53
CA PHE A 49 -4.46 -23.06 -23.37
C PHE A 49 -4.13 -24.51 -23.00
N ASN A 50 -5.15 -25.31 -22.71
CA ASN A 50 -5.13 -26.73 -23.06
C ASN A 50 -6.52 -27.13 -23.55
N SER A 51 -6.56 -27.61 -24.80
CA SER A 51 -7.72 -28.14 -25.49
C SER A 51 -8.21 -29.43 -24.84
N ASP A 52 -9.52 -29.68 -24.94
CA ASP A 52 -10.25 -30.90 -24.59
C ASP A 52 -10.71 -31.06 -23.12
N LYS A 53 -11.93 -30.57 -22.82
CA LYS A 53 -13.05 -31.35 -22.24
C LYS A 53 -14.34 -30.51 -22.04
N PRO A 54 -15.53 -31.14 -22.04
CA PRO A 54 -16.81 -30.48 -22.33
C PRO A 54 -17.46 -29.79 -21.12
N GLN A 55 -18.20 -28.74 -21.45
CA GLN A 55 -18.85 -27.77 -20.57
C GLN A 55 -20.08 -28.36 -19.84
N HIS A 56 -20.14 -28.19 -18.51
CA HIS A 56 -21.40 -28.25 -17.77
C HIS A 56 -21.87 -26.83 -17.44
N ARG A 57 -22.96 -26.45 -18.13
CA ARG A 57 -23.74 -25.22 -17.97
C ARG A 57 -24.40 -25.20 -16.58
N CYS A 58 -24.11 -24.19 -15.78
CA CYS A 58 -25.06 -23.70 -14.78
C CYS A 58 -25.29 -22.21 -15.03
N GLN A 59 -26.47 -21.91 -15.56
CA GLN A 59 -26.93 -20.56 -15.85
C GLN A 59 -27.44 -19.93 -14.55
N SER A 60 -26.83 -18.84 -14.12
CA SER A 60 -27.53 -17.82 -13.33
C SER A 60 -27.45 -16.50 -14.09
N ARG A 61 -28.62 -16.02 -14.50
CA ARG A 61 -28.82 -14.70 -15.11
C ARG A 61 -28.55 -13.64 -14.04
N ALA A 62 -27.54 -12.82 -14.25
CA ALA A 62 -27.48 -11.47 -13.70
C ALA A 62 -27.06 -10.51 -14.82
N SER A 63 -27.80 -9.42 -14.94
CA SER A 63 -27.82 -8.46 -16.03
C SER A 63 -26.44 -7.91 -16.39
N ALA A 64 -26.06 -8.04 -17.65
CA ALA A 64 -24.98 -7.28 -18.26
C ALA A 64 -25.34 -5.79 -18.26
N ARG A 65 -24.67 -5.01 -17.42
CA ARG A 65 -24.34 -3.61 -17.72
C ARG A 65 -22.83 -3.58 -17.87
N HIS A 66 -22.40 -3.23 -19.07
CA HIS A 66 -21.01 -3.19 -19.48
C HIS A 66 -20.16 -2.34 -18.51
N GLY A 67 -19.10 -2.94 -17.98
CA GLY A 67 -18.02 -2.21 -17.34
C GLY A 67 -17.12 -1.62 -18.42
N GLU A 68 -17.27 -0.33 -18.68
CA GLU A 68 -16.20 0.46 -19.27
C GLU A 68 -15.07 0.55 -18.24
N ALA A 69 -13.86 0.19 -18.68
CA ALA A 69 -12.64 0.54 -17.97
C ALA A 69 -12.66 2.04 -17.68
N LEU A 70 -12.25 2.44 -16.47
CA LEU A 70 -11.93 3.84 -16.14
C LEU A 70 -10.68 4.26 -16.94
N ALA A 71 -10.87 4.40 -18.24
CA ALA A 71 -10.11 5.31 -19.08
C ALA A 71 -10.45 6.73 -18.62
N ALA A 72 -9.43 7.59 -18.54
CA ALA A 72 -9.63 9.01 -18.36
C ALA A 72 -10.68 9.55 -19.37
N PRO A 73 -11.57 10.48 -18.96
CA PRO A 73 -12.69 10.90 -19.80
C PRO A 73 -12.19 11.52 -21.11
N GLN A 74 -12.55 10.91 -22.24
CA GLN A 74 -12.43 11.52 -23.56
C GLN A 74 -13.68 12.36 -23.83
N HIS A 75 -13.54 13.69 -23.77
CA HIS A 75 -14.56 14.63 -24.25
C HIS A 75 -14.32 14.98 -25.73
N PRO A 76 -15.39 15.17 -26.53
CA PRO A 76 -15.29 15.43 -27.96
C PRO A 76 -14.87 16.87 -28.26
N HIS A 77 -14.17 17.04 -29.38
CA HIS A 77 -13.65 18.31 -29.87
C HIS A 77 -14.71 19.44 -29.97
N GLY A 78 -14.35 20.59 -29.41
CA GLY A 78 -14.65 21.89 -30.04
C GLY A 78 -15.37 22.94 -29.19
N ARG A 79 -14.62 23.68 -28.36
CA ARG A 79 -14.40 25.15 -28.44
C ARG A 79 -13.80 25.63 -27.11
N GLY A 80 -12.84 26.54 -27.22
CA GLY A 80 -11.79 26.76 -26.24
C GLY A 80 -12.24 27.26 -24.88
N GLU A 81 -11.52 26.83 -23.85
CA GLU A 81 -11.32 27.55 -22.59
C GLU A 81 -10.08 26.97 -21.86
N SER A 82 -9.08 27.84 -21.71
CA SER A 82 -7.97 27.85 -20.75
C SER A 82 -7.57 26.53 -20.05
N GLY A 83 -6.41 25.98 -20.44
CA GLY A 83 -5.79 24.82 -19.79
C GLY A 83 -5.52 25.04 -18.29
N ARG A 84 -6.12 24.18 -17.46
CA ARG A 84 -5.60 23.86 -16.13
C ARG A 84 -4.60 22.73 -16.26
N THR A 85 -3.34 23.06 -16.53
CA THR A 85 -2.22 22.17 -16.28
C THR A 85 -2.07 22.06 -14.76
N GLY A 86 -2.77 21.10 -14.14
CA GLY A 86 -2.70 20.85 -12.71
C GLY A 86 -1.30 20.40 -12.33
N GLY A 87 -0.56 21.26 -11.63
CA GLY A 87 0.75 20.91 -11.10
C GLY A 87 0.67 19.82 -10.02
N PRO A 88 1.82 19.32 -9.55
CA PRO A 88 1.88 18.30 -8.51
C PRO A 88 1.03 18.64 -7.25
N GLU A 89 1.01 19.91 -6.82
CA GLU A 89 0.20 20.36 -5.68
C GLU A 89 -1.31 20.06 -5.83
N ALA A 90 -1.86 20.23 -7.04
CA ALA A 90 -3.25 19.89 -7.30
C ALA A 90 -3.52 18.37 -7.21
N LEU A 91 -2.52 17.54 -7.52
CA LEU A 91 -2.60 16.08 -7.37
C LEU A 91 -2.55 15.66 -5.90
N TYR A 92 -1.74 16.32 -5.07
CA TYR A 92 -1.70 16.08 -3.62
C TYR A 92 -3.07 16.34 -2.98
N ASP A 93 -3.65 17.51 -3.24
CA ASP A 93 -4.96 17.86 -2.70
C ASP A 93 -6.07 16.92 -3.20
N ALA A 94 -6.08 16.62 -4.51
CA ALA A 94 -7.05 15.68 -5.08
C ALA A 94 -6.94 14.30 -4.43
N LEU A 95 -5.73 13.76 -4.26
CA LEU A 95 -5.56 12.44 -3.64
C LEU A 95 -5.95 12.44 -2.16
N CYS A 96 -5.61 13.49 -1.41
CA CYS A 96 -6.08 13.65 -0.03
C CYS A 96 -7.61 13.64 0.07
N GLN A 97 -8.29 14.32 -0.85
CA GLN A 97 -9.76 14.35 -0.91
C GLN A 97 -10.34 12.97 -1.23
N GLU A 98 -9.80 12.26 -2.22
CA GLU A 98 -10.25 10.91 -2.56
C GLU A 98 -10.05 9.93 -1.40
N PHE A 99 -8.88 9.94 -0.74
CA PHE A 99 -8.67 9.11 0.45
C PHE A 99 -9.62 9.48 1.59
N ALA A 100 -9.87 10.77 1.81
CA ALA A 100 -10.82 11.21 2.82
C ALA A 100 -12.24 10.70 2.52
N GLN A 101 -12.65 10.77 1.25
CA GLN A 101 -13.97 10.29 0.83
C GLN A 101 -14.11 8.76 0.99
N LEU A 102 -13.09 7.99 0.62
CA LEU A 102 -13.06 6.54 0.85
C LEU A 102 -13.11 6.21 2.34
N ALA A 103 -12.33 6.90 3.17
CA ALA A 103 -12.32 6.70 4.62
C ALA A 103 -13.67 7.02 5.28
N LEU A 104 -14.37 8.06 4.83
CA LEU A 104 -15.70 8.45 5.33
C LEU A 104 -16.80 7.48 4.91
N ASN A 105 -16.67 6.88 3.72
CA ASN A 105 -17.65 5.94 3.18
C ASN A 105 -17.45 4.50 3.67
N ALA A 106 -16.29 4.18 4.23
CA ALA A 106 -15.96 2.83 4.65
C ALA A 106 -16.91 2.31 5.74
N VAL A 107 -17.43 1.10 5.53
CA VAL A 107 -18.36 0.47 6.49
C VAL A 107 -17.58 -0.22 7.60
N VAL A 108 -17.46 0.46 8.75
CA VAL A 108 -16.82 -0.06 9.95
C VAL A 108 -17.84 -0.80 10.83
N ASP A 109 -17.77 -2.12 10.87
CA ASP A 109 -18.67 -2.94 11.69
C ASP A 109 -18.03 -4.29 12.05
N ASP A 110 -18.76 -5.12 12.78
CA ASP A 110 -18.39 -6.50 13.07
C ASP A 110 -18.08 -7.25 11.77
N GLY A 111 -16.89 -7.87 11.69
CA GLY A 111 -16.44 -8.59 10.51
C GLY A 111 -17.29 -9.82 10.14
N MET A 112 -18.19 -10.25 11.02
CA MET A 112 -19.16 -11.31 10.72
C MET A 112 -20.42 -10.81 9.99
N LYS A 113 -20.59 -9.49 9.83
CA LYS A 113 -21.76 -8.91 9.16
C LYS A 113 -21.49 -8.71 7.68
N ASP A 114 -22.52 -9.00 6.87
CA ASP A 114 -22.49 -8.69 5.44
C ASP A 114 -22.37 -7.18 5.21
N GLY A 115 -21.42 -6.81 4.35
CA GLY A 115 -21.14 -5.42 3.99
C GLY A 115 -20.16 -4.70 4.93
N ALA A 116 -19.68 -5.34 6.01
CA ALA A 116 -18.57 -4.81 6.79
C ALA A 116 -17.28 -4.83 5.94
N GLU A 117 -16.59 -3.69 5.88
CA GLU A 117 -15.34 -3.52 5.14
C GLU A 117 -14.13 -3.42 6.06
N ILE A 118 -14.32 -2.90 7.28
CA ILE A 118 -13.26 -2.74 8.27
C ILE A 118 -13.78 -3.18 9.64
N GLY A 119 -13.08 -4.15 10.24
CA GLY A 119 -13.39 -4.67 11.57
C GLY A 119 -12.76 -3.87 12.72
N PRO A 120 -12.94 -4.32 13.97
CA PRO A 120 -12.31 -3.70 15.12
C PRO A 120 -10.80 -4.00 15.16
N ILE A 121 -10.06 -3.15 15.88
CA ILE A 121 -8.68 -3.45 16.28
C ILE A 121 -8.66 -4.72 17.14
N GLN A 122 -7.62 -5.54 17.00
CA GLN A 122 -7.59 -6.87 17.61
C GLN A 122 -7.57 -6.87 19.15
N ASN A 123 -6.91 -5.89 19.79
CA ASN A 123 -6.79 -5.83 21.24
C ASN A 123 -6.72 -4.39 21.78
N LYS A 124 -6.88 -4.25 23.10
CA LYS A 124 -6.89 -2.97 23.82
C LYS A 124 -5.58 -2.19 23.70
N GLN A 125 -4.43 -2.86 23.84
CA GLN A 125 -3.12 -2.21 23.79
C GLN A 125 -2.89 -1.55 22.41
N GLN A 126 -3.22 -2.27 21.34
CA GLN A 126 -3.12 -1.76 19.98
C GLN A 126 -4.14 -0.66 19.71
N TYR A 127 -5.36 -0.80 20.23
CA TYR A 127 -6.40 0.24 20.15
C TYR A 127 -5.94 1.55 20.82
N GLU A 128 -5.39 1.47 22.03
CA GLU A 128 -4.86 2.63 22.75
C GLU A 128 -3.65 3.25 22.03
N LYS A 129 -2.76 2.42 21.44
CA LYS A 129 -1.65 2.89 20.60
C LYS A 129 -2.15 3.72 19.41
N VAL A 130 -3.14 3.20 18.68
CA VAL A 130 -3.71 3.87 17.50
C VAL A 130 -4.41 5.18 17.91
N LEU A 131 -5.16 5.19 19.02
CA LEU A 131 -5.72 6.43 19.56
C LEU A 131 -4.63 7.44 19.93
N GLY A 132 -3.51 6.99 20.49
CA GLY A 132 -2.35 7.85 20.76
C GLY A 132 -1.80 8.52 19.50
N PHE A 133 -1.71 7.78 18.38
CA PHE A 133 -1.33 8.37 17.09
C PHE A 133 -2.33 9.40 16.58
N ILE A 134 -3.64 9.15 16.75
CA ILE A 134 -4.69 10.11 16.38
C ILE A 134 -4.57 11.38 17.22
N GLU A 135 -4.34 11.27 18.54
CA GLU A 135 -4.12 12.44 19.41
C GLU A 135 -2.88 13.25 19.00
N GLY A 136 -1.77 12.58 18.67
CA GLY A 136 -0.57 13.23 18.14
C GLY A 136 -0.84 13.94 16.81
N ALA A 137 -1.54 13.27 15.89
CA ALA A 137 -1.92 13.82 14.60
C ALA A 137 -2.82 15.07 14.70
N ARG A 138 -3.64 15.19 15.75
CA ARG A 138 -4.41 16.43 15.99
C ARG A 138 -3.56 17.63 16.38
N LYS A 139 -2.38 17.39 16.95
CA LYS A 139 -1.44 18.44 17.37
C LYS A 139 -0.50 18.82 16.24
N ASP A 140 0.02 17.80 15.56
CA ASP A 140 1.15 17.95 14.65
C ASP A 140 0.75 17.91 13.17
N GLY A 141 -0.51 17.60 12.85
CA GLY A 141 -1.00 17.51 11.47
C GLY A 141 -2.46 17.91 11.31
N SER A 142 -3.04 17.60 10.15
CA SER A 142 -4.44 17.88 9.83
C SER A 142 -5.18 16.58 9.54
N ILE A 143 -6.12 16.24 10.43
CA ILE A 143 -7.05 15.12 10.20
C ILE A 143 -8.16 15.59 9.25
N ILE A 144 -8.24 14.97 8.08
CA ILE A 144 -9.22 15.34 7.04
C ILE A 144 -10.38 14.34 6.89
N ALA A 145 -10.27 13.17 7.52
CA ALA A 145 -11.34 12.18 7.65
C ALA A 145 -11.16 11.36 8.93
N GLY A 146 -12.27 10.89 9.51
CA GLY A 146 -12.29 10.05 10.71
C GLY A 146 -11.65 10.70 11.93
N GLY A 147 -10.64 10.03 12.49
CA GLY A 147 -9.87 10.52 13.63
C GLY A 147 -10.61 10.37 14.95
N ARG A 148 -11.52 9.40 15.09
CA ARG A 148 -12.25 9.15 16.35
C ARG A 148 -12.49 7.65 16.54
N ALA A 149 -12.61 7.26 17.80
CA ALA A 149 -13.20 5.97 18.16
C ALA A 149 -14.71 5.96 17.83
N ILE A 150 -15.24 4.80 17.51
CA ILE A 150 -16.69 4.60 17.36
C ILE A 150 -17.23 4.15 18.72
N PRO A 151 -18.15 4.90 19.37
CA PRO A 151 -18.58 4.63 20.73
C PRO A 151 -19.56 3.44 20.79
N ARG A 152 -19.00 2.23 20.80
CA ARG A 152 -19.72 0.96 20.90
C ARG A 152 -18.82 -0.12 21.50
N ASP A 153 -19.39 -1.28 21.81
CA ASP A 153 -18.61 -2.45 22.24
C ASP A 153 -17.63 -2.90 21.16
N GLY A 154 -16.41 -3.23 21.57
CA GLY A 154 -15.29 -3.56 20.69
C GLY A 154 -14.32 -2.40 20.46
N TYR A 155 -13.20 -2.68 19.81
CA TYR A 155 -12.12 -1.70 19.60
C TYR A 155 -12.21 -1.02 18.24
N PHE A 156 -13.33 -0.34 17.98
CA PHE A 156 -13.61 0.26 16.67
C PHE A 156 -13.05 1.68 16.55
N ILE A 157 -12.30 1.93 15.48
CA ILE A 157 -11.71 3.24 15.14
C ILE A 157 -12.12 3.58 13.71
N GLN A 158 -12.52 4.83 13.48
CA GLN A 158 -12.81 5.31 12.12
C GLN A 158 -11.53 5.35 11.28
N PRO A 159 -11.57 4.93 10.00
CA PRO A 159 -10.50 5.18 9.06
C PRO A 159 -10.14 6.65 9.04
N THR A 160 -8.88 6.92 9.31
CA THR A 160 -8.38 8.27 9.60
C THR A 160 -7.36 8.64 8.55
N ILE A 161 -7.59 9.75 7.87
CA ILE A 161 -6.62 10.31 6.92
C ILE A 161 -6.01 11.56 7.53
N VAL A 162 -4.69 11.59 7.58
CA VAL A 162 -3.91 12.70 8.14
C VAL A 162 -3.02 13.27 7.05
N ARG A 163 -3.04 14.60 6.89
CA ARG A 163 -2.16 15.32 5.97
C ARG A 163 -1.37 16.39 6.70
N ASP A 164 -0.45 17.03 6.00
CA ASP A 164 0.36 18.14 6.53
C ASP A 164 1.11 17.81 7.84
N ILE A 165 1.47 16.54 8.02
CA ILE A 165 2.18 16.04 9.21
C ILE A 165 3.71 16.05 8.99
N PRO A 166 4.52 16.41 10.00
CA PRO A 166 5.99 16.31 9.96
C PRO A 166 6.49 14.87 9.78
N ASP A 167 7.62 14.73 9.08
CA ASP A 167 8.25 13.41 8.85
C ASP A 167 8.76 12.75 10.14
N ASP A 168 9.02 13.54 11.18
CA ASP A 168 9.48 13.03 12.47
C ASP A 168 8.35 12.70 13.45
N ALA A 169 7.09 12.95 13.06
CA ALA A 169 5.94 12.59 13.88
C ALA A 169 5.87 11.06 14.10
N PRO A 170 5.50 10.58 15.30
CA PRO A 170 5.39 9.15 15.59
C PRO A 170 4.49 8.40 14.59
N LEU A 171 3.41 9.04 14.12
CA LEU A 171 2.51 8.49 13.11
C LEU A 171 3.22 8.19 11.78
N VAL A 172 4.29 8.91 11.43
CA VAL A 172 5.06 8.68 10.19
C VAL A 172 6.18 7.66 10.42
N ARG A 173 6.82 7.70 11.59
CA ARG A 173 8.03 6.92 11.91
C ARG A 173 7.78 5.51 12.41
N GLU A 174 6.69 5.31 13.13
CA GLU A 174 6.38 4.04 13.78
C GLU A 174 5.25 3.33 13.05
N GLU A 175 5.29 2.01 13.04
CA GLU A 175 4.22 1.22 12.44
C GLU A 175 2.91 1.36 13.24
N GLN A 176 1.85 1.78 12.55
CA GLN A 176 0.59 2.11 13.20
C GLN A 176 -0.22 0.88 13.54
N PHE A 177 -0.26 -0.14 12.66
CA PHE A 177 -1.13 -1.32 12.77
C PHE A 177 -2.60 -0.96 13.10
N GLY A 178 -3.12 0.04 12.42
CA GLY A 178 -4.50 0.50 12.55
C GLY A 178 -4.88 1.42 11.40
N PRO A 179 -6.16 1.81 11.30
CA PRO A 179 -6.69 2.49 10.12
C PRO A 179 -6.40 4.00 10.20
N VAL A 180 -5.12 4.37 10.29
CA VAL A 180 -4.64 5.76 10.34
C VAL A 180 -3.55 5.95 9.30
N LEU A 181 -3.88 6.63 8.21
CA LEU A 181 -3.02 6.81 7.05
C LEU A 181 -2.48 8.25 6.99
N PRO A 182 -1.17 8.47 7.18
CA PRO A 182 -0.54 9.74 6.87
C PRO A 182 -0.29 9.88 5.37
N VAL A 183 -0.52 11.09 4.84
CA VAL A 183 -0.33 11.47 3.44
C VAL A 183 0.70 12.59 3.37
N LEU A 184 1.87 12.26 2.83
CA LEU A 184 3.05 13.11 2.80
C LEU A 184 3.28 13.65 1.40
N ALA A 185 3.70 14.91 1.31
CA ALA A 185 4.15 15.52 0.06
C ALA A 185 5.67 15.43 -0.06
N TYR A 186 6.17 15.34 -1.29
CA TYR A 186 7.58 15.52 -1.63
C TYR A 186 7.74 16.38 -2.89
N ASP A 187 8.89 17.06 -3.02
CA ASP A 187 9.15 17.98 -4.14
C ASP A 187 9.99 17.34 -5.25
N THR A 188 10.91 16.43 -4.89
CA THR A 188 11.77 15.72 -5.86
C THR A 188 11.78 14.23 -5.58
N ILE A 189 12.02 13.45 -6.63
CA ILE A 189 12.12 11.99 -6.53
C ILE A 189 13.31 11.59 -5.66
N ASP A 190 14.43 12.31 -5.75
CA ASP A 190 15.62 12.02 -4.95
C ASP A 190 15.37 12.26 -3.46
N ASP A 191 14.74 13.37 -3.08
CA ASP A 191 14.34 13.63 -1.69
C ASP A 191 13.38 12.54 -1.18
N MET A 192 12.41 12.13 -2.01
CA MET A 192 11.49 11.07 -1.65
C MET A 192 12.20 9.72 -1.42
N ILE A 193 13.14 9.35 -2.28
CA ILE A 193 13.92 8.12 -2.13
C ILE A 193 14.76 8.18 -0.86
N ASP A 194 15.43 9.30 -0.60
CA ASP A 194 16.22 9.50 0.62
C ASP A 194 15.34 9.40 1.87
N ARG A 195 14.13 9.97 1.84
CA ARG A 195 13.14 9.88 2.94
C ARG A 195 12.69 8.45 3.18
N VAL A 196 12.29 7.73 2.14
CA VAL A 196 11.84 6.34 2.24
C VAL A 196 12.95 5.42 2.74
N ASN A 197 14.17 5.58 2.19
CA ASN A 197 15.32 4.78 2.58
C ASN A 197 15.83 5.13 3.97
N ASN A 198 15.59 6.34 4.46
CA ASN A 198 15.85 6.70 5.84
C ASN A 198 14.77 6.14 6.76
N SER A 199 14.61 4.82 6.77
CA SER A 199 13.75 4.06 7.66
C SER A 199 14.51 2.84 8.16
N GLU A 200 14.20 2.41 9.39
CA GLU A 200 14.66 1.13 9.92
C GLU A 200 13.93 -0.04 9.25
N PHE A 201 12.77 0.24 8.65
CA PHE A 201 11.92 -0.72 7.96
C PHE A 201 12.18 -0.69 6.44
N GLY A 202 11.79 -1.77 5.78
CA GLY A 202 11.94 -1.98 4.34
C GLY A 202 11.17 -3.21 3.89
N LEU A 203 9.91 -3.36 4.31
CA LEU A 203 9.11 -4.54 3.97
C LEU A 203 8.68 -4.51 2.49
N GLY A 204 7.86 -3.53 2.14
CA GLY A 204 7.23 -3.41 0.84
C GLY A 204 6.91 -1.95 0.48
N GLY A 205 6.76 -1.68 -0.82
CA GLY A 205 6.22 -0.42 -1.30
C GLY A 205 5.65 -0.46 -2.71
N THR A 206 4.80 0.51 -3.06
CA THR A 206 4.15 0.60 -4.37
C THR A 206 4.42 1.95 -5.02
N ILE A 207 4.86 1.95 -6.28
CA ILE A 207 5.04 3.12 -7.13
C ILE A 207 3.91 3.16 -8.17
N TRP A 208 3.19 4.28 -8.23
CA TRP A 208 2.19 4.57 -9.27
C TRP A 208 2.73 5.64 -10.23
N THR A 209 2.81 5.34 -11.52
CA THR A 209 3.39 6.18 -12.56
C THR A 209 2.82 5.85 -13.93
N ASN A 210 2.68 6.84 -14.81
CA ASN A 210 2.32 6.62 -16.22
C ASN A 210 3.50 6.11 -17.06
N ASP A 211 4.71 6.10 -16.48
CA ASP A 211 5.95 5.63 -17.09
C ASP A 211 6.50 4.48 -16.21
N PRO A 212 6.20 3.21 -16.57
CA PRO A 212 6.63 2.04 -15.81
C PRO A 212 8.15 1.85 -15.77
N ASP A 213 8.87 2.25 -16.83
CA ASP A 213 10.34 2.13 -16.88
C ASP A 213 10.97 3.07 -15.85
N ARG A 214 10.48 4.31 -15.77
CA ARG A 214 10.85 5.22 -14.68
C ARG A 214 10.45 4.68 -13.31
N GLY A 215 9.31 3.99 -13.22
CA GLY A 215 8.90 3.29 -12.00
C GLY A 215 9.91 2.24 -11.56
N LEU A 216 10.44 1.45 -12.51
CA LEU A 216 11.49 0.46 -12.27
C LEU A 216 12.80 1.12 -11.84
N GLU A 217 13.24 2.20 -12.49
CA GLU A 217 14.44 2.94 -12.10
C GLU A 217 14.39 3.43 -10.64
N ILE A 218 13.21 3.87 -10.21
CA ILE A 218 12.97 4.30 -8.82
C ILE A 218 12.93 3.10 -7.88
N ALA A 219 12.24 2.02 -8.27
CA ALA A 219 12.16 0.79 -7.47
C ALA A 219 13.55 0.24 -7.14
N LEU A 220 14.48 0.25 -8.10
CA LEU A 220 15.86 -0.21 -7.92
C LEU A 220 16.66 0.61 -6.90
N ARG A 221 16.23 1.83 -6.59
CA ARG A 221 16.87 2.72 -5.61
C ARG A 221 16.25 2.63 -4.22
N ILE A 222 15.09 2.01 -4.07
CA ILE A 222 14.40 1.85 -2.78
C ILE A 222 14.88 0.58 -2.07
N GLN A 223 15.29 0.73 -0.81
CA GLN A 223 15.77 -0.36 0.05
C GLN A 223 14.59 -1.08 0.70
N SER A 224 13.87 -1.86 -0.10
CA SER A 224 12.73 -2.67 0.32
C SER A 224 12.87 -4.11 -0.17
N GLY A 225 12.20 -5.04 0.50
CA GLY A 225 12.19 -6.45 0.10
C GLY A 225 11.31 -6.73 -1.12
N ILE A 226 10.20 -5.98 -1.26
CA ILE A 226 9.32 -6.03 -2.43
C ILE A 226 8.94 -4.60 -2.86
N ILE A 227 8.88 -4.36 -4.18
CA ILE A 227 8.31 -3.13 -4.75
C ILE A 227 7.36 -3.52 -5.87
N TRP A 228 6.17 -2.93 -5.86
CA TRP A 228 5.20 -3.04 -6.94
C TRP A 228 5.17 -1.75 -7.77
N VAL A 229 5.18 -1.85 -9.10
CA VAL A 229 4.97 -0.72 -10.00
C VAL A 229 3.58 -0.87 -10.63
N ASN A 230 2.71 0.13 -10.44
CA ASN A 230 1.31 0.15 -10.88
C ASN A 230 0.46 -1.04 -10.41
N LYS A 231 0.86 -1.62 -9.29
CA LYS A 231 0.20 -2.75 -8.62
C LYS A 231 0.30 -2.55 -7.11
N HIS A 232 -0.59 -3.14 -6.36
CA HIS A 232 -0.51 -3.14 -4.90
C HIS A 232 -0.88 -4.52 -4.39
N LEU A 233 0.00 -5.10 -3.58
CA LEU A 233 -0.22 -6.39 -2.90
C LEU A 233 -0.45 -7.58 -3.85
N ASP A 234 0.05 -7.48 -5.07
CA ASP A 234 0.12 -8.60 -6.00
C ASP A 234 1.27 -9.50 -5.57
N ALA A 235 0.98 -10.47 -4.70
CA ALA A 235 1.96 -11.39 -4.11
C ALA A 235 1.55 -12.86 -4.33
N PRO A 236 1.86 -13.43 -5.51
CA PRO A 236 1.63 -14.84 -5.80
C PRO A 236 2.39 -15.79 -4.86
N TYR A 237 1.83 -16.98 -4.61
CA TYR A 237 2.41 -17.96 -3.68
C TYR A 237 3.80 -18.49 -4.08
N ASP A 238 4.13 -18.45 -5.37
CA ASP A 238 5.42 -18.87 -5.93
C ASP A 238 6.49 -17.77 -5.90
N THR A 239 6.11 -16.55 -5.49
CA THR A 239 7.01 -15.41 -5.40
C THR A 239 7.55 -15.29 -3.96
N PRO A 240 8.87 -15.16 -3.77
CA PRO A 240 9.44 -14.99 -2.44
C PRO A 240 9.05 -13.63 -1.84
N TYR A 241 8.68 -13.64 -0.56
CA TYR A 241 8.23 -12.48 0.19
C TYR A 241 9.09 -12.29 1.44
N GLY A 242 9.53 -11.08 1.74
CA GLY A 242 10.28 -10.81 2.97
C GLY A 242 10.87 -9.42 2.94
N GLY A 243 11.14 -8.84 4.11
CA GLY A 243 11.63 -7.48 4.21
C GLY A 243 13.14 -7.32 4.01
N ALA A 244 13.57 -6.08 3.88
CA ALA A 244 14.94 -5.63 4.09
C ALA A 244 15.08 -4.97 5.47
N LYS A 245 16.31 -4.77 5.94
CA LYS A 245 16.64 -4.08 7.20
C LYS A 245 15.97 -4.75 8.41
N GLN A 246 15.31 -4.00 9.29
CA GLN A 246 14.63 -4.53 10.46
C GLN A 246 13.26 -5.16 10.14
N SER A 247 12.79 -5.11 8.88
CA SER A 247 11.53 -5.75 8.48
C SER A 247 11.63 -7.27 8.32
N GLY A 248 12.82 -7.85 8.46
CA GLY A 248 12.99 -9.30 8.50
C GLY A 248 14.35 -9.77 8.00
N ILE A 249 14.66 -11.03 8.30
CA ILE A 249 15.80 -11.77 7.76
C ILE A 249 15.22 -12.98 7.04
N GLY A 250 15.68 -13.23 5.81
CA GLY A 250 15.16 -14.33 5.01
C GLY A 250 14.01 -13.96 4.07
N ARG A 251 13.33 -14.98 3.56
CA ARG A 251 12.19 -14.94 2.65
C ARG A 251 11.23 -16.08 3.02
N GLU A 252 9.94 -15.78 2.94
CA GLU A 252 8.82 -16.73 2.98
C GLU A 252 8.30 -16.95 1.55
N SER A 253 7.53 -18.01 1.32
CA SER A 253 6.98 -18.36 0.00
C SER A 253 8.03 -18.63 -1.08
N GLY A 254 7.58 -19.07 -2.26
CA GLY A 254 8.47 -19.41 -3.37
C GLY A 254 9.51 -20.50 -3.02
N ILE A 255 10.49 -20.66 -3.90
CA ILE A 255 11.58 -21.64 -3.70
C ILE A 255 12.53 -21.18 -2.61
N GLU A 256 12.72 -19.87 -2.47
CA GLU A 256 13.61 -19.23 -1.52
C GLU A 256 13.12 -19.49 -0.10
N GLY A 257 11.83 -19.32 0.19
CA GLY A 257 11.29 -19.60 1.51
C GLY A 257 11.26 -21.08 1.84
N MET A 258 11.03 -21.96 0.85
CA MET A 258 11.18 -23.39 1.08
C MET A 258 12.61 -23.79 1.51
N LYS A 259 13.64 -23.11 0.99
CA LYS A 259 15.04 -23.39 1.36
C LYS A 259 15.34 -23.10 2.83
N GLU A 260 14.61 -22.20 3.48
CA GLU A 260 14.79 -21.88 4.91
C GLU A 260 14.44 -23.06 5.83
N PHE A 261 13.62 -23.99 5.34
CA PHE A 261 13.27 -25.23 6.04
C PHE A 261 14.15 -26.42 5.63
N THR A 262 15.28 -26.17 4.94
CA THR A 262 16.22 -27.22 4.51
C THR A 262 17.54 -27.14 5.26
N GLN A 263 18.23 -28.28 5.37
CA GLN A 263 19.59 -28.34 5.90
C GLN A 263 20.55 -28.85 4.83
N SER A 264 21.43 -27.98 4.35
CA SER A 264 22.46 -28.36 3.37
C SER A 264 23.48 -29.33 3.99
N LYS A 265 23.81 -30.41 3.28
CA LYS A 265 24.83 -31.38 3.67
C LYS A 265 25.92 -31.45 2.61
N ILE A 266 27.16 -31.15 3.02
CA ILE A 266 28.33 -31.27 2.15
C ILE A 266 29.02 -32.60 2.45
N ILE A 267 29.23 -33.41 1.42
CA ILE A 267 30.00 -34.66 1.51
C ILE A 267 31.24 -34.51 0.62
N SER A 268 32.41 -34.49 1.24
CA SER A 268 33.70 -34.43 0.55
C SER A 268 34.40 -35.77 0.67
N ILE A 269 34.78 -36.36 -0.47
CA ILE A 269 35.49 -37.64 -0.52
C ILE A 269 36.90 -37.43 -1.08
N ALA A 270 37.89 -38.04 -0.43
CA ALA A 270 39.26 -38.02 -0.93
C ALA A 270 39.35 -38.77 -2.27
N LYS A 271 40.20 -38.27 -3.17
CA LYS A 271 40.51 -38.96 -4.43
C LYS A 271 41.25 -40.26 -4.09
N LYS A 272 40.83 -41.39 -4.67
CA LYS A 272 41.53 -42.67 -4.47
C LYS A 272 42.97 -42.55 -4.97
N ALA A 273 43.93 -43.03 -4.19
CA ALA A 273 45.31 -43.18 -4.65
C ALA A 273 45.34 -44.17 -5.83
N ALA A 274 46.14 -43.87 -6.86
CA ALA A 274 46.39 -44.82 -7.93
C ALA A 274 47.10 -46.06 -7.35
N ALA A 275 46.65 -47.24 -7.75
CA ALA A 275 47.18 -48.53 -7.31
C ALA A 275 48.58 -48.81 -7.88
#